data_AF-A0A529X4V5-F1
#
_entry.id   AF-A0A529X4V5-F1
#
_cell.length_a   1.000
_cell.length_b   1.000
_cell.length_c   1.000
_cell.angle_alpha   90.00
_cell.angle_beta   90.00
_cell.angle_gamma   90.00
#
_symmetry.space_group_name_H-M   'P 1'
#
loop_
_entity.id
_entity.type
_entity.pdbx_description
1 polymer ?
#
loop_
_entity_poly.entity_id
_entity_poly.type
_entity_poly.pdbx_seq_one_letter_code
_entity_poly.pdbx_strand_id
1 'polypeptide(L)' 'EMIAKRVQTSRAGLGAPEKPVGVFLLCGPSGVGKTETALALAETLYGGEQNLISINMSEFQEAHTVSTLKGAPPGYV' A
#
# COMPACT_ATOMS: atom_id res chain seq x y z
N GLU A 1 15.83 -7.03 -2.56
CA GLU A 1 15.65 -8.42 -2.07
C GLU A 1 14.54 -8.58 -1.02
N MET A 2 14.43 -7.71 0.00
CA MET A 2 13.48 -7.89 1.12
C MET A 2 12.00 -8.05 0.69
N ILE A 3 11.53 -7.23 -0.26
CA ILE A 3 10.16 -7.29 -0.79
C ILE A 3 9.90 -8.64 -1.44
N ALA A 4 10.74 -9.03 -2.40
CA ALA A 4 10.60 -10.28 -3.14
C ALA A 4 10.56 -11.50 -2.21
N LYS A 5 11.47 -11.55 -1.23
CA LYS A 5 11.52 -12.64 -0.25
C LYS A 5 10.22 -12.72 0.57
N ARG A 6 9.72 -11.58 1.07
CA ARG A 6 8.47 -11.56 1.86
C ARG A 6 7.26 -11.97 1.04
N VAL A 7 7.16 -11.51 -0.22
CA VAL A 7 6.08 -11.91 -1.14
C VAL A 7 6.14 -13.42 -1.41
N GLN A 8 7.32 -13.97 -1.69
CA GLN A 8 7.49 -15.42 -1.88
C GLN A 8 7.06 -16.23 -0.66
N THR A 9 7.50 -15.84 0.55
CA THR A 9 7.08 -16.49 1.80
C THR A 9 5.56 -16.46 1.97
N SER A 10 4.92 -15.33 1.67
CA SER A 10 3.47 -15.22 1.76
C SER A 10 2.74 -16.10 0.74
N ARG A 11 3.21 -16.13 -0.52
CA ARG A 11 2.60 -16.97 -1.57
C ARG A 11 2.82 -18.46 -1.33
N ALA A 12 3.87 -18.84 -0.61
CA ALA A 12 4.13 -20.21 -0.18
C ALA A 12 3.25 -20.64 1.02
N GLY A 13 2.40 -19.76 1.56
CA GLY A 13 1.56 -20.08 2.73
C GLY A 13 2.32 -20.24 4.04
N LEU A 14 3.58 -19.79 4.10
CA LEU A 14 4.46 -19.93 5.26
C LEU A 14 4.30 -18.78 6.29
N GLY A 15 3.35 -17.86 6.05
CA GLY A 15 3.01 -16.77 6.94
C GLY A 15 1.67 -16.98 7.64
N ALA A 16 1.40 -16.15 8.64
CA ALA A 16 0.12 -16.19 9.34
C ALA A 16 -1.02 -15.69 8.42
N PRO A 17 -2.13 -16.45 8.24
CA PRO A 17 -3.19 -16.13 7.28
C PRO A 17 -3.90 -14.80 7.53
N GLU A 18 -3.93 -14.35 8.78
CA GLU A 18 -4.60 -13.11 9.21
C GLU A 18 -3.77 -11.85 8.95
N LYS A 19 -2.51 -12.00 8.52
CA LYS A 19 -1.59 -10.88 8.32
C LYS A 19 -1.51 -10.47 6.84
N PRO A 20 -1.26 -9.18 6.56
CA PRO A 20 -0.97 -8.74 5.20
C PRO A 20 0.22 -9.49 4.58
N VAL A 21 0.17 -9.63 3.25
CA VAL A 21 1.25 -10.23 2.42
C VAL A 21 2.61 -9.61 2.75
N GLY A 22 2.65 -8.29 2.90
CA GLY A 22 3.81 -7.56 3.39
C GLY A 22 3.46 -6.13 3.76
N VAL A 23 4.15 -5.60 4.76
CA VAL A 23 4.08 -4.19 5.15
C VAL A 23 5.49 -3.63 4.98
N PHE A 24 5.63 -2.61 4.15
CA PHE A 24 6.92 -2.03 3.80
C PHE A 24 6.86 -0.52 3.97
N LEU A 25 7.96 0.03 4.47
CA LEU A 25 8.20 1.47 4.46
C LEU A 25 9.35 1.73 3.49
N LEU A 26 9.04 2.37 2.36
CA LEU A 26 10.06 2.79 1.39
C LEU A 26 10.48 4.22 1.75
N CYS A 27 11.72 4.38 2.22
CA CYS A 27 12.28 5.68 2.58
C CYS A 27 13.48 6.01 1.70
N GLY A 28 13.64 7.30 1.39
CA GLY A 28 14.75 7.81 0.59
C GLY A 28 14.40 9.14 -0.10
N PRO A 29 15.37 9.78 -0.77
CA PRO A 29 15.18 11.04 -1.49
C PRO A 29 14.04 10.99 -2.53
N SER A 30 13.58 12.15 -3.00
CA SER A 30 12.61 12.19 -4.11
C SER A 30 13.22 11.62 -5.39
N GLY A 31 12.39 11.00 -6.24
CA GLY A 31 12.82 10.43 -7.52
C GLY A 31 13.50 9.05 -7.47
N VAL A 32 13.77 8.46 -6.29
CA VAL A 32 14.45 7.14 -6.18
C VAL A 32 13.56 5.92 -6.49
N GLY A 33 12.37 6.12 -7.06
CA GLY A 33 11.49 5.00 -7.47
C GLY A 33 10.64 4.35 -6.38
N LYS A 34 10.36 5.04 -5.26
CA LYS A 34 9.50 4.51 -4.19
C LYS A 34 8.09 4.15 -4.67
N THR A 35 7.43 5.11 -5.35
CA THR A 35 6.09 4.91 -5.93
C THR A 35 6.15 3.93 -7.11
N GLU A 36 7.19 4.04 -7.94
CA GLU A 36 7.43 3.15 -9.07
C GLU A 36 7.53 1.68 -8.65
N THR A 37 8.14 1.42 -7.49
CA THR A 37 8.23 0.07 -6.94
C THR A 37 6.84 -0.50 -6.64
N ALA A 38 5.90 0.31 -6.16
CA ALA A 38 4.53 -0.14 -5.91
C ALA A 38 3.77 -0.44 -7.22
N LEU A 39 3.94 0.40 -8.25
CA LEU A 39 3.37 0.18 -9.59
C LEU A 39 3.92 -1.11 -10.22
N ALA A 40 5.24 -1.28 -10.23
CA ALA A 40 5.88 -2.50 -10.74
C ALA A 40 5.43 -3.77 -10.00
N LEU A 41 5.20 -3.68 -8.68
CA LEU A 41 4.63 -4.81 -7.92
C LEU A 41 3.17 -5.09 -8.30
N ALA A 42 2.36 -4.05 -8.55
CA ALA A 42 0.97 -4.20 -8.99
C ALA A 42 0.89 -4.90 -10.36
N GLU A 43 1.74 -4.47 -11.29
CA GLU A 43 1.86 -5.08 -12.62
C GLU A 43 2.30 -6.54 -12.53
N THR A 44 3.42 -6.81 -11.86
CA THR A 44 4.03 -8.15 -11.81
C THR A 44 3.24 -9.17 -10.99
N LEU A 45 2.55 -8.75 -9.93
CA LEU A 45 1.87 -9.67 -9.02
C LEU A 45 0.36 -9.78 -9.27
N TYR A 46 -0.27 -8.71 -9.78
CA TYR A 46 -1.73 -8.61 -9.87
C TYR A 46 -2.24 -8.31 -11.28
N GLY A 47 -1.36 -8.14 -12.29
CA GLY A 47 -1.76 -8.02 -13.69
C GLY A 47 -2.13 -6.59 -14.12
N GLY A 48 -1.64 -5.59 -13.41
CA GLY A 48 -1.66 -4.20 -13.87
C GLY A 48 -1.94 -3.18 -12.77
N GLU A 49 -1.74 -1.91 -13.11
CA GLU A 49 -1.88 -0.76 -12.22
C GLU A 49 -3.32 -0.57 -11.72
N GLN A 50 -4.32 -1.05 -12.43
CA GLN A 50 -5.73 -1.02 -12.01
C GLN A 50 -5.99 -1.78 -10.70
N ASN A 51 -5.07 -2.66 -10.31
CA ASN A 51 -5.12 -3.38 -9.03
C ASN A 51 -4.37 -2.66 -7.91
N LEU A 52 -3.81 -1.48 -8.18
CA LEU A 52 -3.18 -0.63 -7.17
C LEU A 52 -4.21 0.36 -6.62
N ILE A 53 -4.40 0.30 -5.30
CA ILE A 53 -5.11 1.36 -4.57
C ILE A 53 -4.07 2.40 -4.14
N SER A 54 -4.16 3.59 -4.74
CA SER A 54 -3.30 4.73 -4.40
C SER A 54 -4.04 5.68 -3.47
N ILE A 55 -3.41 6.06 -2.36
CA ILE A 55 -3.92 7.06 -1.43
C ILE A 55 -2.93 8.22 -1.40
N ASN A 56 -3.36 9.39 -1.83
CA ASN A 56 -2.54 10.60 -1.78
C ASN A 56 -2.51 11.15 -0.36
N MET A 57 -1.46 10.78 0.40
CA MET A 57 -1.33 11.20 1.80
C MET A 57 -1.21 12.71 2.00
N SER A 58 -0.88 13.48 0.96
CA SER A 58 -0.86 14.95 1.03
C SER A 58 -2.26 15.55 1.23
N GLU A 59 -3.32 14.83 0.88
CA GLU A 59 -4.72 15.26 1.11
C GLU A 59 -5.17 15.09 2.57
N PHE A 60 -4.38 14.37 3.37
CA PHE A 60 -4.71 13.99 4.75
C PHE A 60 -3.88 14.71 5.81
N GLN A 61 -3.45 15.95 5.53
CA GLN A 61 -2.64 16.74 6.45
C GLN A 61 -3.44 17.33 7.61
N GLU A 62 -4.74 17.56 7.42
CA GLU A 62 -5.60 18.20 8.41
C GLU A 62 -6.43 17.16 9.17
N ALA A 63 -6.64 17.36 10.48
CA ALA A 63 -7.31 16.38 11.33
C ALA A 63 -8.73 16.03 10.84
N HIS A 64 -9.43 16.98 10.21
CA HIS A 64 -10.78 16.76 9.71
C HIS A 64 -10.82 16.01 8.37
N THR A 65 -9.74 16.02 7.57
CA THR A 65 -9.69 15.28 6.30
C THR A 65 -9.51 13.78 6.51
N VAL A 66 -9.08 13.33 7.69
CA VAL A 66 -9.02 11.90 8.07
C VAL A 66 -10.40 11.22 8.01
N SER A 67 -11.48 11.98 8.22
CA SER A 67 -12.85 11.46 8.15
C SER A 67 -13.21 10.95 6.76
N THR A 68 -12.62 11.48 5.68
CA THR A 68 -12.88 11.02 4.31
C THR A 68 -12.20 9.67 4.01
N LEU A 69 -11.11 9.34 4.72
CA LEU A 69 -10.44 8.03 4.59
C LEU A 69 -11.14 6.92 5.38
N LYS A 70 -11.57 7.23 6.61
CA LYS A 70 -12.21 6.24 7.51
C LYS A 70 -13.72 6.12 7.28
N GLY A 71 -14.32 7.13 6.63
CA GLY A 71 -15.76 7.36 6.62
C GLY A 71 -16.17 8.25 7.79
N ALA A 72 -17.10 9.18 7.52
CA ALA A 72 -17.71 10.00 8.54
C ALA A 72 -18.58 9.14 9.49
N PRO A 73 -18.69 9.50 10.78
CA PRO A 73 -19.66 8.87 11.67
C PRO A 73 -21.08 8.99 11.10
N PRO A 74 -22.00 8.07 11.45
CA PRO A 74 -23.40 8.16 11.02
C PRO A 74 -23.99 9.55 11.36
N GLY A 75 -24.48 10.27 10.36
CA GLY A 75 -25.07 11.61 10.52
C GLY A 75 -24.23 12.79 10.04
N TYR A 76 -23.03 12.57 9.49
CA TYR A 76 -22.18 13.60 8.89
C TYR A 76 -21.82 13.25 7.44
N VAL A 77 -21.64 14.27 6.58
CA VAL A 77 -21.05 14.18 5.23
C VAL A 77 -19.74 14.95 5.22
#